data_AF-A0A7G1IHI7-F1
#
_entry.id   AF-A0A7G1IHI7-F1
#
_cell.length_a   1.000
_cell.length_b   1.000
_cell.length_c   1.000
_cell.angle_alpha   90.00
_cell.angle_beta   90.00
_cell.angle_gamma   90.00
#
_symmetry.space_group_name_H-M   'P 1'
#
loop_
_entity.id
_entity.type
_entity.pdbx_description
1 polymer ?
#
loop_
_entity_poly.entity_id
_entity_poly.type
_entity_poly.pdbx_seq_one_letter_code
_entity_poly.pdbx_strand_id
1 'polypeptide(L)'
;MAVLDKNLSYFQIDMDRFMAWDPDACLKLEAEIYHKFASGIYQPLPVEVFDAADIGRALEEVFRSSRTSRIALRFVDHTPPVKPGWHDVITDPEATYLITGGHGGFGLATGRWLVRRGARHLVLASRSGATTELARKQIAQWRTAGVEVTEESVDMTDAAAVTALVSRCNGGDRPLRGIFHAAGAIADQRIADMDLTDLKRVYEVKVHGGRALCSAVSSAGISLDQFVFYSSAGTMLGLLGQYSYAAANFAVQALTDSIAHQGQPAICIGWGHMSGTGGGMATDEILARHMIACGVDPIEMDDGPLYLEEALRLGVRQASIISINWAQLDTVFGHFRHLLRTAAVISTAAESNSAQDRLRANLVALDEAERGAVVGYMLAEQLATVMGVSTESIDIDVPVMELGLNSLMAVEFSARTGEAIGVSLNTLMLGPSYNLRKAGAALAETIVAGATK
;
A
#
# COMPACT_ATOMS: atom_id res chain seq x y z
N MET A 1 -1.52 -36.97 -49.78
CA MET A 1 -2.59 -37.18 -50.78
C MET A 1 -2.65 -38.61 -51.30
N ALA A 2 -1.54 -39.26 -51.66
CA ALA A 2 -1.53 -40.65 -52.20
C ALA A 2 -2.24 -41.73 -51.36
N VAL A 3 -2.51 -41.48 -50.08
CA VAL A 3 -3.28 -42.39 -49.20
C VAL A 3 -4.79 -42.28 -49.47
N LEU A 4 -5.29 -41.13 -49.90
CA LEU A 4 -6.72 -40.88 -50.18
C LEU A 4 -7.17 -41.46 -51.53
N ASP A 5 -6.24 -41.82 -52.42
CA ASP A 5 -6.52 -42.51 -53.69
C ASP A 5 -7.08 -43.93 -53.51
N LYS A 6 -7.16 -44.41 -52.26
CA LYS A 6 -7.75 -45.69 -51.87
C LYS A 6 -9.20 -45.57 -51.36
N ASN A 7 -9.92 -44.51 -51.74
CA ASN A 7 -11.28 -44.24 -51.29
C ASN A 7 -11.40 -44.12 -49.75
N LEU A 8 -10.41 -43.45 -49.13
CA LEU A 8 -10.41 -43.20 -47.69
C LEU A 8 -11.02 -41.83 -47.38
N SER A 9 -11.80 -41.77 -46.30
CA SER A 9 -12.33 -40.52 -45.74
C SER A 9 -11.55 -40.12 -44.49
N TYR A 10 -11.20 -38.84 -44.39
CA TYR A 10 -10.57 -38.27 -43.21
C TYR A 10 -11.59 -37.43 -42.44
N PHE A 11 -11.76 -37.73 -41.15
CA PHE A 11 -12.64 -37.00 -40.26
C PHE A 11 -11.81 -36.35 -39.15
N GLN A 12 -11.84 -35.01 -39.10
CA GLN A 12 -11.36 -34.27 -37.94
C GLN A 12 -12.54 -34.05 -37.00
N ILE A 13 -12.41 -34.52 -35.76
CA ILE A 13 -13.45 -34.38 -34.74
C ILE A 13 -12.91 -33.45 -33.67
N ASP A 14 -13.64 -32.37 -33.44
CA ASP A 14 -13.38 -31.36 -32.40
C ASP A 14 -14.72 -31.11 -31.69
N MET A 15 -14.83 -31.64 -30.48
CA MET A 15 -16.08 -31.57 -29.72
C MET A 15 -16.39 -30.14 -29.28
N ASP A 16 -15.37 -29.32 -28.98
CA ASP A 16 -15.56 -27.95 -28.50
C ASP A 16 -16.18 -27.08 -29.59
N ARG A 17 -15.68 -27.23 -30.84
CA ARG A 17 -16.26 -26.54 -32.00
C ARG A 17 -17.64 -27.07 -32.36
N PHE A 18 -17.86 -28.38 -32.26
CA PHE A 18 -19.17 -28.98 -32.53
C PHE A 18 -20.23 -28.46 -31.56
N MET A 19 -19.91 -28.39 -30.26
CA MET A 19 -20.80 -27.85 -29.22
C MET A 19 -21.18 -26.38 -29.47
N ALA A 20 -20.23 -25.55 -29.91
CA ALA A 20 -20.50 -24.14 -30.19
C ALA A 20 -21.31 -23.93 -31.48
N TRP A 21 -21.17 -24.82 -32.47
CA TRP A 21 -21.81 -24.70 -33.78
C TRP A 21 -23.23 -25.27 -33.82
N ASP A 22 -23.46 -26.45 -33.23
CA ASP A 22 -24.77 -27.11 -33.19
C ASP A 22 -25.04 -27.75 -31.80
N PRO A 23 -25.45 -26.93 -30.81
CA PRO A 23 -25.76 -27.40 -29.46
C PRO A 23 -26.86 -28.48 -29.43
N ASP A 24 -27.87 -28.37 -30.31
CA ASP A 24 -29.02 -29.28 -30.33
C ASP A 24 -28.61 -30.69 -30.80
N ALA A 25 -27.75 -30.78 -31.82
CA ALA A 25 -27.21 -32.07 -32.26
C ALA A 25 -26.31 -32.69 -31.17
N CYS A 26 -25.53 -31.87 -30.45
CA CYS A 26 -24.70 -32.36 -29.35
C CYS A 26 -25.56 -32.93 -28.21
N LEU A 27 -26.63 -32.25 -27.81
CA LEU A 27 -27.55 -32.72 -26.77
C LEU A 27 -28.26 -34.02 -27.17
N LYS A 28 -28.63 -34.18 -28.44
CA LYS A 28 -29.19 -35.45 -28.94
C LYS A 28 -28.19 -36.60 -28.84
N LEU A 29 -26.95 -36.36 -29.28
CA LEU A 29 -25.86 -37.35 -29.17
C LEU A 29 -25.61 -37.72 -27.69
N GLU A 30 -25.60 -36.74 -26.80
CA GLU A 30 -25.42 -36.95 -25.36
C GLU A 30 -26.54 -37.84 -24.78
N ALA A 31 -27.81 -37.56 -25.13
CA ALA A 31 -28.95 -38.37 -24.71
C ALA A 31 -28.84 -39.83 -25.20
N GLU A 32 -28.39 -40.06 -26.43
CA GLU A 32 -28.14 -41.41 -26.96
C GLU A 32 -27.02 -42.12 -26.18
N ILE A 33 -25.95 -41.41 -25.82
CA ILE A 33 -24.84 -41.95 -25.01
C ILE A 33 -25.34 -42.33 -23.61
N TYR A 34 -26.11 -41.46 -22.94
CA TYR A 34 -26.71 -41.79 -21.64
C TYR A 34 -27.62 -43.01 -21.71
N HIS A 35 -28.42 -43.15 -22.77
CA HIS A 35 -29.26 -44.32 -22.96
C HIS A 35 -28.43 -45.61 -23.07
N LYS A 36 -27.27 -45.57 -23.75
CA LYS A 36 -26.34 -46.71 -23.84
C LYS A 36 -25.71 -47.06 -22.49
N PHE A 37 -25.42 -46.08 -21.63
CA PHE A 37 -25.01 -46.35 -20.24
C PHE A 37 -26.16 -46.96 -19.43
N ALA A 38 -27.36 -46.38 -19.49
CA ALA A 38 -28.52 -46.85 -18.74
C ALA A 38 -28.96 -48.27 -19.13
N SER A 39 -28.79 -48.64 -20.41
CA SER A 39 -29.06 -49.99 -20.93
C SER A 39 -27.90 -50.98 -20.70
N GLY A 40 -26.78 -50.53 -20.12
CA GLY A 40 -25.61 -51.38 -19.81
C GLY A 40 -24.73 -51.72 -21.02
N ILE A 41 -25.03 -51.18 -22.21
CA ILE A 41 -24.19 -51.31 -23.42
C ILE A 41 -22.83 -50.66 -23.18
N TYR A 42 -22.82 -49.51 -22.53
CA TYR A 42 -21.61 -48.84 -22.06
C TYR A 42 -21.45 -49.00 -20.54
N GLN A 43 -20.21 -49.19 -20.11
CA GLN A 43 -19.82 -49.26 -18.71
C GLN A 43 -18.95 -48.06 -18.38
N PRO A 44 -19.18 -47.38 -17.24
CA PRO A 44 -18.35 -46.24 -16.85
C PRO A 44 -16.91 -46.69 -16.59
N LEU A 45 -15.96 -45.85 -16.97
CA LEU A 45 -14.56 -46.06 -16.59
C LEU A 45 -14.41 -45.91 -15.07
N PRO A 46 -13.43 -46.58 -14.44
CA PRO A 46 -13.11 -46.35 -13.03
C PRO A 46 -12.86 -44.86 -12.77
N VAL A 47 -13.42 -44.31 -11.70
CA VAL A 47 -13.26 -42.91 -11.33
C VAL A 47 -12.45 -42.80 -10.04
N GLU A 48 -11.37 -42.05 -10.08
CA GLU A 48 -10.62 -41.63 -8.90
C GLU A 48 -11.06 -40.21 -8.54
N VAL A 49 -11.44 -39.99 -7.29
CA VAL A 49 -12.08 -38.75 -6.84
C VAL A 49 -11.16 -38.03 -5.86
N PHE A 50 -10.87 -36.76 -6.15
CA PHE A 50 -10.15 -35.84 -5.28
C PHE A 50 -11.10 -34.77 -4.75
N ASP A 51 -10.87 -34.26 -3.55
CA ASP A 51 -11.60 -33.10 -3.05
C ASP A 51 -11.08 -31.81 -3.71
N ALA A 52 -11.90 -30.76 -3.74
CA ALA A 52 -11.54 -29.49 -4.38
C ALA A 52 -10.23 -28.88 -3.83
N ALA A 53 -9.91 -29.11 -2.55
CA ALA A 53 -8.67 -28.67 -1.93
C ALA A 53 -7.40 -29.36 -2.50
N ASP A 54 -7.55 -30.55 -3.07
CA ASP A 54 -6.47 -31.36 -3.64
C ASP A 54 -6.31 -31.16 -5.17
N ILE A 55 -6.86 -30.09 -5.75
CA ILE A 55 -6.85 -29.87 -7.21
C ILE A 55 -5.44 -29.95 -7.83
N GLY A 56 -4.41 -29.47 -7.10
CA GLY A 56 -3.03 -29.57 -7.56
C GLY A 56 -2.57 -31.02 -7.75
N ARG A 57 -2.90 -31.90 -6.79
CA ARG A 57 -2.59 -33.33 -6.87
C ARG A 57 -3.41 -34.02 -7.96
N ALA A 58 -4.68 -33.68 -8.08
CA ALA A 58 -5.55 -34.21 -9.14
C ALA A 58 -4.97 -33.91 -10.53
N LEU A 59 -4.50 -32.68 -10.76
CA LEU A 59 -3.86 -32.29 -12.02
C LEU A 59 -2.54 -33.02 -12.26
N GLU A 60 -1.70 -33.14 -11.22
CA GLU A 60 -0.46 -33.93 -11.34
C GLU A 60 -0.72 -35.37 -11.78
N GLU A 61 -1.77 -36.00 -11.25
CA GLU A 61 -2.17 -37.34 -11.65
C GLU A 61 -2.69 -37.40 -13.10
N VAL A 62 -3.42 -36.39 -13.58
CA VAL A 62 -3.80 -36.29 -15.00
C VAL A 62 -2.57 -36.25 -15.90
N PHE A 63 -1.54 -35.49 -15.52
CA PHE A 63 -0.34 -35.33 -16.34
C PHE A 63 0.62 -36.52 -16.30
N ARG A 64 0.70 -37.22 -15.16
CA ARG A 64 1.69 -38.30 -14.95
C ARG A 64 1.15 -39.70 -15.23
N SER A 65 -0.16 -39.89 -15.19
CA SER A 65 -0.75 -41.23 -15.25
C SER A 65 -0.90 -41.74 -16.68
N SER A 66 -0.54 -43.01 -16.90
CA SER A 66 -0.87 -43.79 -18.10
C SER A 66 -2.14 -44.64 -17.91
N ARG A 67 -2.91 -44.40 -16.84
CA ARG A 67 -4.11 -45.18 -16.52
C ARG A 67 -5.32 -44.70 -17.32
N THR A 68 -6.29 -45.60 -17.49
CA THR A 68 -7.57 -45.34 -18.16
C THR A 68 -8.67 -44.84 -17.21
N SER A 69 -8.34 -44.64 -15.92
CA SER A 69 -9.28 -44.09 -14.94
C SER A 69 -9.57 -42.62 -15.21
N ARG A 70 -10.80 -42.21 -14.97
CA ARG A 70 -11.20 -40.79 -14.97
C ARG A 70 -10.83 -40.18 -13.62
N ILE A 71 -10.27 -38.99 -13.64
CA ILE A 71 -10.06 -38.18 -12.44
C ILE A 71 -11.23 -37.21 -12.33
N ALA A 72 -11.88 -37.18 -11.17
CA ALA A 72 -12.99 -36.28 -10.88
C ALA A 72 -12.72 -35.47 -9.62
N LEU A 73 -13.24 -34.25 -9.60
CA LEU A 73 -13.22 -33.38 -8.43
C LEU A 73 -14.57 -33.42 -7.72
N ARG A 74 -14.53 -33.51 -6.39
CA ARG A 74 -15.70 -33.49 -5.52
C ARG A 74 -15.91 -32.08 -4.97
N PHE A 75 -17.08 -31.52 -5.24
CA PHE A 75 -17.53 -30.22 -4.74
C PHE A 75 -18.68 -30.38 -3.74
N VAL A 76 -18.44 -31.10 -2.65
CA VAL A 76 -19.46 -31.34 -1.59
C VAL A 76 -19.25 -30.49 -0.34
N ASP A 77 -18.03 -29.96 -0.14
CA ASP A 77 -17.76 -29.03 0.95
C ASP A 77 -18.22 -27.62 0.55
N HIS A 78 -18.95 -26.95 1.44
CA HIS A 78 -19.39 -25.58 1.24
C HIS A 78 -18.28 -24.56 1.50
N THR A 79 -17.22 -24.95 2.21
CA THR A 79 -16.07 -24.10 2.56
C THR A 79 -14.75 -24.88 2.43
N PRO A 80 -14.42 -25.44 1.25
CA PRO A 80 -13.15 -26.11 1.07
C PRO A 80 -12.01 -25.10 1.26
N PRO A 81 -10.87 -25.49 1.86
CA PRO A 81 -9.72 -24.61 2.04
C PRO A 81 -9.02 -24.35 0.70
N VAL A 82 -9.60 -23.47 -0.11
CA VAL A 82 -9.05 -23.01 -1.39
C VAL A 82 -8.45 -21.62 -1.23
N LYS A 83 -7.52 -21.26 -2.13
CA LYS A 83 -6.99 -19.89 -2.17
C LYS A 83 -8.15 -18.91 -2.44
N PRO A 84 -8.22 -17.77 -1.74
CA PRO A 84 -9.20 -16.74 -2.04
C PRO A 84 -9.14 -16.34 -3.51
N GLY A 85 -10.30 -16.26 -4.16
CA GLY A 85 -10.40 -15.73 -5.51
C GLY A 85 -10.02 -14.25 -5.54
N TRP A 86 -9.54 -13.78 -6.69
CA TRP A 86 -9.30 -12.36 -6.90
C TRP A 86 -10.63 -11.71 -7.28
N HIS A 87 -10.94 -10.56 -6.69
CA HIS A 87 -12.12 -9.78 -7.03
C HIS A 87 -11.83 -8.85 -8.20
N ASP A 88 -12.75 -8.76 -9.15
CA ASP A 88 -12.67 -7.74 -10.19
C ASP A 88 -12.94 -6.36 -9.62
N VAL A 89 -12.08 -5.39 -9.96
CA VAL A 89 -12.21 -4.01 -9.53
C VAL A 89 -13.12 -3.27 -10.51
N ILE A 90 -14.40 -3.12 -10.18
CA ILE A 90 -15.38 -2.54 -11.12
C ILE A 90 -15.13 -1.03 -11.28
N THR A 91 -15.18 -0.53 -12.52
CA THR A 91 -15.20 0.90 -12.82
C THR A 91 -16.21 1.14 -13.93
N ASP A 92 -17.39 1.62 -13.54
CA ASP A 92 -18.50 1.89 -14.44
C ASP A 92 -18.32 3.28 -15.08
N PRO A 93 -18.26 3.39 -16.42
CA PRO A 93 -18.13 4.69 -17.09
C PRO A 93 -19.31 5.63 -16.81
N GLU A 94 -20.51 5.11 -16.52
CA GLU A 94 -21.72 5.93 -16.28
C GLU A 94 -21.86 6.35 -14.80
N ALA A 95 -20.97 5.88 -13.93
CA ALA A 95 -20.99 6.19 -12.51
C ALA A 95 -20.16 7.44 -12.15
N THR A 96 -20.53 8.05 -11.02
CA THR A 96 -19.79 9.15 -10.41
C THR A 96 -18.75 8.62 -9.41
N TYR A 97 -17.55 9.22 -9.42
CA TYR A 97 -16.47 8.93 -8.47
C TYR A 97 -16.06 10.20 -7.72
N LEU A 98 -16.24 10.20 -6.40
CA LEU A 98 -15.89 11.32 -5.51
C LEU A 98 -14.50 11.12 -4.91
N ILE A 99 -13.62 12.12 -5.07
CA ILE A 99 -12.28 12.15 -4.50
C ILE A 99 -12.16 13.38 -3.59
N THR A 100 -12.13 13.17 -2.28
CA THR A 100 -11.88 14.25 -1.31
C THR A 100 -10.37 14.46 -1.17
N GLY A 101 -9.93 15.70 -1.01
CA GLY A 101 -8.52 16.04 -1.26
C GLY A 101 -8.15 15.89 -2.74
N GLY A 102 -9.14 15.96 -3.64
CA GLY A 102 -9.01 15.60 -5.06
C GLY A 102 -8.00 16.42 -5.86
N HIS A 103 -7.65 17.61 -5.38
CA HIS A 103 -6.68 18.51 -6.01
C HIS A 103 -5.23 18.29 -5.54
N GLY A 104 -5.01 17.46 -4.51
CA GLY A 104 -3.67 17.10 -4.01
C GLY A 104 -3.05 15.90 -4.73
N GLY A 105 -1.78 15.58 -4.44
CA GLY A 105 -1.02 14.51 -5.11
C GLY A 105 -1.74 13.16 -5.15
N PHE A 106 -2.18 12.66 -3.99
CA PHE A 106 -2.97 11.42 -3.90
C PHE A 106 -4.25 11.49 -4.72
N GLY A 107 -5.03 12.57 -4.58
CA GLY A 107 -6.30 12.72 -5.29
C GLY A 107 -6.14 12.75 -6.81
N LEU A 108 -5.11 13.43 -7.31
CA LEU A 108 -4.80 13.47 -8.73
C LEU A 108 -4.35 12.11 -9.28
N ALA A 109 -3.53 11.37 -8.51
CA ALA A 109 -3.10 10.02 -8.89
C ALA A 109 -4.28 9.04 -8.91
N THR A 110 -5.14 9.09 -7.90
CA THR A 110 -6.41 8.32 -7.88
C THR A 110 -7.27 8.66 -9.09
N GLY A 111 -7.44 9.93 -9.42
CA GLY A 111 -8.20 10.37 -10.60
C GLY A 111 -7.60 9.84 -11.91
N ARG A 112 -6.27 9.86 -12.05
CA ARG A 112 -5.58 9.32 -13.24
C ARG A 112 -5.84 7.82 -13.37
N TRP A 113 -5.76 7.09 -12.28
CA TRP A 113 -6.05 5.66 -12.25
C TRP A 113 -7.52 5.36 -12.60
N LEU A 114 -8.48 6.05 -12.00
CA LEU A 114 -9.91 5.88 -12.31
C LEU A 114 -10.21 6.14 -13.80
N VAL A 115 -9.65 7.20 -14.38
CA VAL A 115 -9.84 7.52 -15.80
C VAL A 115 -9.26 6.42 -16.70
N ARG A 116 -8.07 5.91 -16.37
CA ARG A 116 -7.46 4.75 -17.06
C ARG A 116 -8.34 3.50 -16.96
N ARG A 117 -9.01 3.29 -15.83
CA ARG A 117 -9.95 2.18 -15.59
C ARG A 117 -11.29 2.34 -16.29
N GLY A 118 -11.61 3.52 -16.82
CA GLY A 118 -12.84 3.76 -17.59
C GLY A 118 -13.78 4.80 -17.00
N ALA A 119 -13.50 5.36 -15.82
CA ALA A 119 -14.34 6.40 -15.23
C ALA A 119 -14.47 7.61 -16.16
N ARG A 120 -15.68 8.17 -16.27
CA ARG A 120 -15.96 9.38 -17.06
C ARG A 120 -16.50 10.55 -16.25
N HIS A 121 -16.92 10.33 -15.01
CA HIS A 121 -17.44 11.38 -14.13
C HIS A 121 -16.66 11.43 -12.81
N LEU A 122 -15.81 12.46 -12.67
CA LEU A 122 -15.04 12.70 -11.46
C LEU A 122 -15.56 13.92 -10.71
N VAL A 123 -15.72 13.80 -9.39
CA VAL A 123 -15.95 14.93 -8.50
C VAL A 123 -14.72 15.09 -7.61
N LEU A 124 -14.02 16.23 -7.75
CA LEU A 124 -12.85 16.57 -6.95
C LEU A 124 -13.27 17.56 -5.87
N ALA A 125 -13.29 17.11 -4.62
CA ALA A 125 -13.66 17.94 -3.48
C ALA A 125 -12.41 18.37 -2.69
N SER A 126 -12.23 19.67 -2.49
CA SER A 126 -11.23 20.22 -1.56
C SER A 126 -11.63 21.63 -1.12
N ARG A 127 -10.99 22.19 -0.08
CA ARG A 127 -11.30 23.55 0.39
C ARG A 127 -10.81 24.66 -0.55
N SER A 128 -9.73 24.41 -1.29
CA SER A 128 -9.00 25.45 -2.02
C SER A 128 -9.05 25.28 -3.54
N GLY A 129 -9.56 24.15 -4.04
CA GLY A 129 -9.57 23.84 -5.47
C GLY A 129 -8.18 23.63 -6.06
N ALA A 130 -8.07 23.79 -7.38
CA ALA A 130 -6.84 23.57 -8.15
C ALA A 130 -5.83 24.74 -8.02
N THR A 131 -5.20 24.87 -6.84
CA THR A 131 -4.23 25.95 -6.57
C THR A 131 -2.89 25.77 -7.27
N THR A 132 -2.48 24.55 -7.59
CA THR A 132 -1.20 24.24 -8.27
C THR A 132 -1.36 24.20 -9.79
N GLU A 133 -0.29 24.52 -10.52
CA GLU A 133 -0.27 24.38 -11.99
C GLU A 133 -0.47 22.93 -12.41
N LEU A 134 0.13 21.98 -11.68
CA LEU A 134 -0.02 20.55 -11.91
C LEU A 134 -1.50 20.13 -11.85
N ALA A 135 -2.25 20.54 -10.81
CA ALA A 135 -3.66 20.21 -10.67
C ALA A 135 -4.49 20.79 -11.83
N ARG A 136 -4.28 22.07 -12.17
CA ARG A 136 -4.98 22.72 -13.28
C ARG A 136 -4.72 22.03 -14.61
N LYS A 137 -3.46 21.70 -14.90
CA LYS A 137 -3.05 21.00 -16.12
C LYS A 137 -3.67 19.60 -16.20
N GLN A 138 -3.66 18.86 -15.10
CA GLN A 138 -4.24 17.52 -15.06
C GLN A 138 -5.76 17.53 -15.30
N ILE A 139 -6.48 18.46 -14.66
CA ILE A 139 -7.92 18.61 -14.84
C ILE A 139 -8.25 19.00 -16.28
N ALA A 140 -7.48 19.91 -16.88
CA ALA A 140 -7.63 20.27 -18.29
C ALA A 140 -7.41 19.05 -19.21
N GLN A 141 -6.40 18.23 -18.95
CA GLN A 141 -6.14 17.00 -19.71
C GLN A 141 -7.30 16.01 -19.63
N TRP A 142 -7.90 15.80 -18.46
CA TRP A 142 -9.08 14.95 -18.30
C TRP A 142 -10.28 15.48 -19.08
N ARG A 143 -10.55 16.80 -19.01
CA ARG A 143 -11.63 17.44 -19.78
C ARG A 143 -11.41 17.28 -21.29
N THR A 144 -10.17 17.46 -21.77
CA THR A 144 -9.83 17.22 -23.19
C THR A 144 -10.00 15.77 -23.60
N ALA A 145 -9.78 14.82 -22.68
CA ALA A 145 -10.00 13.38 -22.91
C ALA A 145 -11.48 12.95 -22.81
N GLY A 146 -12.42 13.90 -22.63
CA GLY A 146 -13.85 13.61 -22.54
C GLY A 146 -14.33 13.16 -21.16
N VAL A 147 -13.52 13.36 -20.11
CA VAL A 147 -13.93 13.12 -18.73
C VAL A 147 -14.61 14.38 -18.19
N GLU A 148 -15.81 14.21 -17.65
CA GLU A 148 -16.51 15.27 -16.92
C GLU A 148 -15.90 15.40 -15.52
N VAL A 149 -15.33 16.57 -15.24
CA VAL A 149 -14.67 16.87 -13.95
C VAL A 149 -15.39 18.02 -13.27
N THR A 150 -16.09 17.70 -12.19
CA THR A 150 -16.75 18.65 -11.30
C THR A 150 -15.83 18.97 -10.14
N GLU A 151 -15.60 20.26 -9.88
CA GLU A 151 -14.74 20.72 -8.78
C GLU A 151 -15.64 21.34 -7.70
N GLU A 152 -15.55 20.80 -6.48
CA GLU A 152 -16.41 21.17 -5.36
C GLU A 152 -15.58 21.75 -4.22
N SER A 153 -15.94 22.96 -3.78
CA SER A 153 -15.29 23.63 -2.65
C SER A 153 -15.97 23.22 -1.36
N VAL A 154 -15.45 22.18 -0.69
CA VAL A 154 -16.07 21.61 0.52
C VAL A 154 -15.04 21.43 1.62
N ASP A 155 -15.39 21.89 2.82
CA ASP A 155 -14.67 21.56 4.05
C ASP A 155 -15.17 20.23 4.60
N MET A 156 -14.27 19.23 4.65
CA MET A 156 -14.60 17.90 5.16
C MET A 156 -14.90 17.88 6.67
N THR A 157 -14.61 18.96 7.39
CA THR A 157 -14.98 19.09 8.81
C THR A 157 -16.44 19.51 9.00
N ASP A 158 -17.11 20.02 7.97
CA ASP A 158 -18.54 20.37 7.98
C ASP A 158 -19.40 19.20 7.49
N ALA A 159 -20.01 18.48 8.44
CA ALA A 159 -20.83 17.31 8.15
C ALA A 159 -22.07 17.63 7.28
N ALA A 160 -22.64 18.83 7.39
CA ALA A 160 -23.79 19.22 6.58
C ALA A 160 -23.36 19.50 5.13
N ALA A 161 -22.22 20.16 4.94
CA ALA A 161 -21.63 20.37 3.63
C ALA A 161 -21.25 19.04 2.95
N VAL A 162 -20.68 18.09 3.70
CA VAL A 162 -20.36 16.73 3.22
C VAL A 162 -21.64 15.98 2.81
N THR A 163 -22.70 16.06 3.60
CA THR A 163 -23.99 15.44 3.26
C THR A 163 -24.57 16.02 1.98
N ALA A 164 -24.53 17.34 1.83
CA ALA A 164 -24.99 18.01 0.62
C ALA A 164 -24.13 17.65 -0.60
N LEU A 165 -22.81 17.49 -0.43
CA LEU A 165 -21.89 17.04 -1.48
C LEU A 165 -22.24 15.62 -1.96
N VAL A 166 -22.40 14.66 -1.03
CA VAL A 166 -22.76 13.27 -1.37
C VAL A 166 -24.10 13.22 -2.10
N SER A 167 -25.08 14.02 -1.67
CA SER A 167 -26.37 14.14 -2.34
C SER A 167 -26.24 14.65 -3.78
N ARG A 168 -25.42 15.69 -4.04
CA ARG A 168 -25.14 16.18 -5.40
C ARG A 168 -24.41 15.16 -6.27
N CYS A 169 -23.56 14.33 -5.68
CA CYS A 169 -22.80 13.32 -6.41
C CYS A 169 -23.64 12.11 -6.82
N ASN A 170 -24.78 11.87 -6.17
CA ASN A 170 -25.62 10.70 -6.40
C ASN A 170 -26.87 11.05 -7.22
N GLY A 171 -26.69 11.17 -8.53
CA GLY A 171 -27.78 11.42 -9.49
C GLY A 171 -28.49 10.13 -9.92
N GLY A 172 -29.76 10.21 -10.28
CA GLY A 172 -30.55 9.03 -10.69
C GLY A 172 -30.02 8.36 -11.97
N ASP A 173 -29.51 9.16 -12.91
CA ASP A 173 -28.85 8.72 -14.15
C ASP A 173 -27.35 8.47 -14.00
N ARG A 174 -26.75 8.90 -12.89
CA ARG A 174 -25.31 8.81 -12.59
C ARG A 174 -25.07 8.47 -11.13
N PRO A 175 -25.24 7.19 -10.73
CA PRO A 175 -25.12 6.79 -9.34
C PRO A 175 -23.69 7.00 -8.82
N LEU A 176 -23.56 7.35 -7.55
CA LEU A 176 -22.26 7.39 -6.88
C LEU A 176 -21.80 5.96 -6.58
N ARG A 177 -20.69 5.54 -7.19
CA ARG A 177 -20.15 4.17 -7.01
C ARG A 177 -18.80 4.11 -6.31
N GLY A 178 -18.05 5.20 -6.28
CA GLY A 178 -16.75 5.24 -5.62
C GLY A 178 -16.54 6.49 -4.79
N ILE A 179 -16.01 6.33 -3.58
CA ILE A 179 -15.51 7.42 -2.74
C ILE A 179 -14.08 7.13 -2.32
N PHE A 180 -13.19 8.09 -2.54
CA PHE A 180 -11.78 8.05 -2.17
C PHE A 180 -11.48 9.19 -1.21
N HIS A 181 -11.31 8.85 0.06
CA HIS A 181 -11.00 9.81 1.11
C HIS A 181 -9.50 10.03 1.23
N ALA A 182 -8.97 10.90 0.37
CA ALA A 182 -7.57 11.35 0.36
C ALA A 182 -7.37 12.71 1.06
N ALA A 183 -8.43 13.30 1.63
CA ALA A 183 -8.31 14.54 2.38
C ALA A 183 -7.47 14.33 3.64
N GLY A 184 -6.54 15.23 3.88
CA GLY A 184 -5.67 15.17 5.05
C GLY A 184 -5.06 16.54 5.35
N ALA A 185 -4.65 16.71 6.58
CA ALA A 185 -3.82 17.79 7.04
C ALA A 185 -2.61 17.20 7.78
N ILE A 186 -1.54 17.96 7.86
CA ILE A 186 -0.36 17.64 8.66
C ILE A 186 -0.23 18.76 9.70
N ALA A 187 0.07 18.37 10.93
CA ALA A 187 0.35 19.27 12.04
C ALA A 187 1.42 18.61 12.91
N ASP A 188 2.57 18.35 12.28
CA ASP A 188 3.69 17.67 12.93
C ASP A 188 4.32 18.63 13.93
N GLN A 189 4.42 18.18 15.17
CA GLN A 189 4.93 18.92 16.30
C GLN A 189 5.58 17.96 17.27
N ARG A 190 6.59 18.45 18.00
CA ARG A 190 7.13 17.74 19.17
C ARG A 190 6.00 17.56 20.19
N ILE A 191 6.00 16.45 20.91
CA ILE A 191 4.95 16.19 21.91
C ILE A 191 4.85 17.27 23.00
N ALA A 192 5.97 17.92 23.33
CA ALA A 192 6.03 19.02 24.31
C ALA A 192 5.44 20.33 23.78
N ASP A 193 5.44 20.51 22.46
CA ASP A 193 4.98 21.73 21.78
C ASP A 193 3.57 21.55 21.17
N MET A 194 3.12 20.30 21.04
CA MET A 194 1.82 19.94 20.47
C MET A 194 0.67 20.34 21.41
N ASP A 195 -0.32 21.04 20.87
CA ASP A 195 -1.56 21.35 21.58
C ASP A 195 -2.77 20.57 21.02
N LEU A 196 -3.93 20.77 21.64
CA LEU A 196 -5.18 20.13 21.20
C LEU A 196 -5.62 20.63 19.80
N THR A 197 -5.25 21.84 19.41
CA THR A 197 -5.58 22.44 18.12
C THR A 197 -4.89 21.71 16.98
N ASP A 198 -3.62 21.33 17.16
CA ASP A 198 -2.86 20.55 16.20
C ASP A 198 -3.44 19.15 16.00
N LEU A 199 -3.81 18.49 17.11
CA LEU A 199 -4.50 17.19 17.03
C LEU A 199 -5.84 17.31 16.30
N LYS A 200 -6.67 18.30 16.66
CA LYS A 200 -7.98 18.54 16.02
C LYS A 200 -7.84 18.77 14.52
N ARG A 201 -6.87 19.60 14.10
CA ARG A 201 -6.65 19.94 12.68
C ARG A 201 -6.50 18.70 11.79
N VAL A 202 -5.78 17.68 12.26
CA VAL A 202 -5.59 16.43 11.52
C VAL A 202 -6.77 15.50 11.70
N TYR A 203 -7.23 15.31 12.94
CA TYR A 203 -8.26 14.35 13.30
C TYR A 203 -9.62 14.68 12.66
N GLU A 204 -10.02 15.95 12.65
CA GLU A 204 -11.31 16.38 12.13
C GLU A 204 -11.44 16.11 10.63
N VAL A 205 -10.43 16.47 9.84
CA VAL A 205 -10.46 16.28 8.38
C VAL A 205 -10.56 14.80 8.01
N LYS A 206 -9.75 13.95 8.65
CA LYS A 206 -9.64 12.52 8.36
C LYS A 206 -10.77 11.69 8.97
N VAL A 207 -11.02 11.86 10.26
CA VAL A 207 -11.94 11.00 11.02
C VAL A 207 -13.36 11.56 10.99
N HIS A 208 -13.55 12.85 11.29
CA HIS A 208 -14.91 13.43 11.24
C HIS A 208 -15.40 13.53 9.79
N GLY A 209 -14.55 13.93 8.85
CA GLY A 209 -14.86 13.89 7.42
C GLY A 209 -15.21 12.48 6.93
N GLY A 210 -14.42 11.48 7.33
CA GLY A 210 -14.72 10.07 7.03
C GLY A 210 -16.06 9.59 7.61
N ARG A 211 -16.35 9.94 8.87
CA ARG A 211 -17.65 9.64 9.51
C ARG A 211 -18.81 10.33 8.81
N ALA A 212 -18.64 11.59 8.43
CA ALA A 212 -19.68 12.35 7.71
C ALA A 212 -19.98 11.73 6.34
N LEU A 213 -18.96 11.29 5.60
CA LEU A 213 -19.13 10.55 4.34
C LEU A 213 -19.92 9.25 4.57
N CYS A 214 -19.53 8.46 5.58
CA CYS A 214 -20.22 7.21 5.90
C CYS A 214 -21.71 7.46 6.25
N SER A 215 -21.99 8.41 7.14
CA SER A 215 -23.36 8.75 7.51
C SER A 215 -24.17 9.21 6.31
N ALA A 216 -23.61 10.05 5.44
CA ALA A 216 -24.29 10.53 4.25
C ALA A 216 -24.60 9.41 3.25
N VAL A 217 -23.65 8.50 3.01
CA VAL A 217 -23.84 7.32 2.14
C VAL A 217 -24.94 6.42 2.70
N SER A 218 -24.87 6.08 4.00
CA SER A 218 -25.86 5.22 4.64
C SER A 218 -27.26 5.84 4.68
N SER A 219 -27.38 7.13 5.03
CA SER A 219 -28.67 7.84 5.06
C SER A 219 -29.31 7.98 3.68
N ALA A 220 -28.50 8.08 2.62
CA ALA A 220 -28.99 8.15 1.25
C ALA A 220 -29.25 6.77 0.60
N GLY A 221 -28.95 5.66 1.29
CA GLY A 221 -29.11 4.31 0.74
C GLY A 221 -28.18 4.01 -0.44
N ILE A 222 -27.02 4.69 -0.51
CA ILE A 222 -26.08 4.56 -1.63
C ILE A 222 -25.30 3.26 -1.48
N SER A 223 -25.22 2.49 -2.57
CA SER A 223 -24.40 1.27 -2.65
C SER A 223 -23.14 1.57 -3.46
N LEU A 224 -22.01 1.68 -2.77
CA LEU A 224 -20.71 1.89 -3.39
C LEU A 224 -20.12 0.55 -3.84
N ASP A 225 -19.32 0.58 -4.90
CA ASP A 225 -18.41 -0.50 -5.28
C ASP A 225 -17.07 -0.37 -4.53
N GLN A 226 -16.68 0.88 -4.22
CA GLN A 226 -15.40 1.21 -3.62
C GLN A 226 -15.55 2.34 -2.58
N PHE A 227 -15.20 2.07 -1.32
CA PHE A 227 -15.10 3.10 -0.29
C PHE A 227 -13.70 3.11 0.33
N VAL A 228 -12.82 3.89 -0.25
CA VAL A 228 -11.39 3.84 0.05
C VAL A 228 -10.98 4.98 0.97
N PHE A 229 -10.26 4.66 2.04
CA PHE A 229 -9.70 5.62 2.98
C PHE A 229 -8.17 5.62 2.91
N TYR A 230 -7.57 6.79 2.76
CA TYR A 230 -6.12 6.92 2.77
C TYR A 230 -5.61 7.26 4.17
N SER A 231 -4.80 6.35 4.68
CA SER A 231 -4.08 6.41 5.94
C SER A 231 -2.57 6.49 5.66
N SER A 232 -1.74 6.26 6.68
CA SER A 232 -0.29 6.19 6.57
C SER A 232 0.24 4.93 7.21
N ALA A 233 1.28 4.35 6.62
CA ALA A 233 2.08 3.30 7.22
C ALA A 233 2.83 3.75 8.49
N GLY A 234 2.91 5.05 8.74
CA GLY A 234 3.48 5.61 9.95
C GLY A 234 2.77 5.16 11.24
N THR A 235 1.53 4.66 11.14
CA THR A 235 0.83 4.03 12.27
C THR A 235 1.47 2.71 12.71
N MET A 236 2.16 2.02 11.79
CA MET A 236 2.85 0.77 12.07
C MET A 236 4.33 1.01 12.40
N LEU A 237 4.97 1.92 11.67
CA LEU A 237 6.39 2.23 11.87
C LEU A 237 6.66 3.08 13.12
N GLY A 238 5.66 3.80 13.63
CA GLY A 238 5.81 4.66 14.81
C GLY A 238 6.72 5.85 14.51
N LEU A 239 6.37 6.63 13.48
CA LEU A 239 7.27 7.56 12.79
C LEU A 239 7.84 8.75 13.58
N LEU A 240 7.77 8.86 14.91
CA LEU A 240 8.30 9.98 15.71
C LEU A 240 7.89 11.42 15.20
N GLY A 241 7.38 12.28 16.09
CA GLY A 241 7.00 13.67 15.74
C GLY A 241 5.68 13.80 14.97
N GLN A 242 5.24 12.72 14.34
CA GLN A 242 3.95 12.58 13.68
C GLN A 242 2.88 12.05 14.65
N TYR A 243 2.83 12.52 15.90
CA TYR A 243 1.91 11.97 16.91
C TYR A 243 0.43 12.21 16.56
N SER A 244 0.08 13.47 16.27
CA SER A 244 -1.26 13.87 15.84
C SER A 244 -1.67 13.13 14.55
N TYR A 245 -0.72 13.02 13.63
CA TYR A 245 -0.87 12.33 12.35
C TYR A 245 -1.06 10.82 12.50
N ALA A 246 -0.21 10.14 13.26
CA ALA A 246 -0.33 8.72 13.54
C ALA A 246 -1.64 8.40 14.28
N ALA A 247 -2.01 9.20 15.29
CA ALA A 247 -3.26 9.02 16.02
C ALA A 247 -4.49 9.15 15.10
N ALA A 248 -4.54 10.17 14.25
CA ALA A 248 -5.64 10.35 13.29
C ALA A 248 -5.70 9.24 12.24
N ASN A 249 -4.54 8.78 11.74
CA ASN A 249 -4.48 7.70 10.76
C ASN A 249 -4.88 6.34 11.36
N PHE A 250 -4.50 6.07 12.60
CA PHE A 250 -4.95 4.87 13.33
C PHE A 250 -6.46 4.92 13.60
N ALA A 251 -6.99 6.10 13.96
CA ALA A 251 -8.43 6.29 14.12
C ALA A 251 -9.20 6.10 12.80
N VAL A 252 -8.66 6.53 11.66
CA VAL A 252 -9.25 6.23 10.34
C VAL A 252 -9.22 4.74 10.04
N GLN A 253 -8.12 4.04 10.33
CA GLN A 253 -8.05 2.57 10.15
C GLN A 253 -9.15 1.86 10.94
N ALA A 254 -9.33 2.22 12.22
CA ALA A 254 -10.38 1.66 13.06
C ALA A 254 -11.79 2.04 12.58
N LEU A 255 -11.99 3.28 12.11
CA LEU A 255 -13.25 3.72 11.51
C LEU A 255 -13.60 2.89 10.27
N THR A 256 -12.66 2.74 9.34
CA THR A 256 -12.88 1.98 8.11
C THR A 256 -13.16 0.51 8.38
N ASP A 257 -12.46 -0.10 9.35
CA ASP A 257 -12.75 -1.47 9.77
C ASP A 257 -14.17 -1.60 10.34
N SER A 258 -14.64 -0.64 11.15
CA SER A 258 -16.02 -0.61 11.64
C SER A 258 -17.04 -0.48 10.51
N ILE A 259 -16.77 0.34 9.49
CA ILE A 259 -17.62 0.49 8.30
C ILE A 259 -17.69 -0.83 7.51
N ALA A 260 -16.55 -1.49 7.32
CA ALA A 260 -16.48 -2.77 6.62
C ALA A 260 -17.25 -3.89 7.36
N HIS A 261 -17.21 -3.90 8.70
CA HIS A 261 -18.00 -4.83 9.51
C HIS A 261 -19.52 -4.60 9.42
N GLN A 262 -19.95 -3.42 8.97
CA GLN A 262 -21.36 -3.13 8.68
C GLN A 262 -21.76 -3.54 7.25
N GLY A 263 -20.89 -4.22 6.52
CA GLY A 263 -21.17 -4.78 5.19
C GLY A 263 -20.89 -3.85 4.01
N GLN A 264 -20.31 -2.67 4.26
CA GLN A 264 -19.88 -1.76 3.19
C GLN A 264 -18.53 -2.21 2.61
N PRO A 265 -18.27 -2.02 1.29
CA PRO A 265 -17.00 -2.39 0.66
C PRO A 265 -15.92 -1.34 0.94
N ALA A 266 -15.58 -1.20 2.22
CA ALA A 266 -14.64 -0.21 2.71
C ALA A 266 -13.24 -0.81 2.91
N ILE A 267 -12.22 -0.08 2.46
CA ILE A 267 -10.81 -0.46 2.59
C ILE A 267 -9.97 0.73 3.05
N CYS A 268 -9.03 0.49 3.96
CA CYS A 268 -8.07 1.50 4.41
C CYS A 268 -6.67 1.15 3.95
N ILE A 269 -5.99 2.09 3.27
CA ILE A 269 -4.60 1.93 2.83
C ILE A 269 -3.67 2.83 3.63
N GLY A 270 -2.75 2.24 4.38
CA GLY A 270 -1.62 2.92 5.00
C GLY A 270 -0.48 3.11 4.00
N TRP A 271 -0.35 4.31 3.44
CA TRP A 271 0.72 4.60 2.48
C TRP A 271 2.08 4.82 3.17
N GLY A 272 3.13 4.21 2.61
CA GLY A 272 4.53 4.41 2.99
C GLY A 272 5.08 5.75 2.50
N HIS A 273 6.41 5.82 2.35
CA HIS A 273 7.08 7.01 1.82
C HIS A 273 6.67 7.21 0.35
N MET A 274 5.96 8.32 0.06
CA MET A 274 5.51 8.64 -1.29
C MET A 274 6.36 9.75 -1.91
N SER A 275 6.74 9.60 -3.18
CA SER A 275 7.52 10.57 -3.97
C SER A 275 6.72 11.10 -5.17
N GLY A 276 7.32 12.03 -5.92
CA GLY A 276 6.79 12.53 -7.19
C GLY A 276 6.07 13.89 -7.13
N THR A 277 5.74 14.42 -8.31
CA THR A 277 5.13 15.74 -8.49
C THR A 277 3.68 15.77 -8.02
N GLY A 278 3.36 16.64 -7.06
CA GLY A 278 2.01 16.77 -6.48
C GLY A 278 1.97 16.81 -4.95
N GLY A 279 3.14 16.70 -4.30
CA GLY A 279 3.29 16.85 -2.85
C GLY A 279 3.10 15.52 -2.13
N GLY A 280 4.10 14.64 -2.22
CA GLY A 280 4.34 13.69 -1.14
C GLY A 280 4.49 14.44 0.18
N MET A 281 4.01 13.85 1.27
CA MET A 281 3.99 14.50 2.59
C MET A 281 5.39 14.74 3.17
N ALA A 282 6.44 14.20 2.55
CA ALA A 282 7.83 14.55 2.82
C ALA A 282 8.24 15.74 1.95
N THR A 283 7.91 16.96 2.39
CA THR A 283 8.44 18.19 1.78
C THR A 283 9.88 18.50 2.19
N ASP A 284 10.41 17.73 3.15
CA ASP A 284 11.79 17.82 3.61
C ASP A 284 12.65 16.80 2.85
N GLU A 285 13.47 17.29 1.95
CA GLU A 285 14.36 16.49 1.10
C GLU A 285 15.42 15.73 1.94
N ILE A 286 15.82 16.27 3.09
CA ILE A 286 16.77 15.61 3.99
C ILE A 286 16.09 14.44 4.70
N LEU A 287 14.85 14.63 5.17
CA LEU A 287 14.05 13.53 5.75
C LEU A 287 13.78 12.42 4.72
N ALA A 288 13.53 12.76 3.46
CA ALA A 288 13.37 11.77 2.39
C ALA A 288 14.66 10.95 2.16
N ARG A 289 15.82 11.62 2.09
CA ARG A 289 17.13 10.94 1.98
C ARG A 289 17.45 10.09 3.20
N HIS A 290 17.07 10.55 4.40
CA HIS A 290 17.14 9.75 5.63
C HIS A 290 16.31 8.47 5.51
N MET A 291 15.02 8.55 5.17
CA MET A 291 14.16 7.37 5.00
C MET A 291 14.76 6.33 4.04
N ILE A 292 15.30 6.77 2.91
CA ILE A 292 15.98 5.90 1.93
C ILE A 292 17.22 5.24 2.57
N ALA A 293 18.05 6.01 3.27
CA ALA A 293 19.22 5.46 3.95
C ALA A 293 18.87 4.41 5.02
N CYS A 294 17.64 4.48 5.54
CA CYS A 294 17.07 3.56 6.53
C CYS A 294 16.34 2.36 5.90
N GLY A 295 16.37 2.23 4.57
CA GLY A 295 15.73 1.15 3.83
C GLY A 295 14.23 1.32 3.63
N VAL A 296 13.69 2.53 3.75
CA VAL A 296 12.30 2.87 3.39
C VAL A 296 12.32 3.64 2.09
N ASP A 297 12.21 2.91 0.98
CA ASP A 297 12.28 3.48 -0.36
C ASP A 297 10.97 4.21 -0.72
N PRO A 298 11.04 5.24 -1.59
CA PRO A 298 9.87 5.94 -2.06
C PRO A 298 9.03 5.09 -3.02
N ILE A 299 7.71 5.29 -2.97
CA ILE A 299 6.76 4.85 -3.98
C ILE A 299 6.31 6.08 -4.78
N GLU A 300 6.45 6.02 -6.11
CA GLU A 300 5.95 7.08 -6.97
C GLU A 300 4.43 7.25 -6.81
N MET A 301 3.97 8.49 -6.69
CA MET A 301 2.55 8.79 -6.41
C MET A 301 1.59 8.12 -7.40
N ASP A 302 1.97 8.03 -8.67
CA ASP A 302 1.15 7.46 -9.75
C ASP A 302 1.12 5.93 -9.78
N ASP A 303 2.07 5.29 -9.09
CA ASP A 303 2.10 3.84 -8.90
C ASP A 303 1.25 3.41 -7.69
N GLY A 304 1.04 4.29 -6.72
CA GLY A 304 0.21 4.05 -5.54
C GLY A 304 -1.13 3.38 -5.89
N PRO A 305 -1.97 3.97 -6.76
CA PRO A 305 -3.24 3.37 -7.16
C PRO A 305 -3.15 1.97 -7.79
N LEU A 306 -2.02 1.58 -8.39
CA LEU A 306 -1.82 0.21 -8.89
C LEU A 306 -1.75 -0.79 -7.74
N TYR A 307 -1.06 -0.44 -6.65
CA TYR A 307 -1.04 -1.28 -5.45
C TYR A 307 -2.38 -1.26 -4.69
N LEU A 308 -3.13 -0.16 -4.75
CA LEU A 308 -4.51 -0.13 -4.27
C LEU A 308 -5.39 -1.10 -5.05
N GLU A 309 -5.24 -1.18 -6.38
CA GLU A 309 -5.98 -2.13 -7.21
C GLU A 309 -5.72 -3.58 -6.77
N GLU A 310 -4.46 -3.95 -6.52
CA GLU A 310 -4.12 -5.26 -5.99
C GLU A 310 -4.73 -5.52 -4.59
N ALA A 311 -4.73 -4.52 -3.71
CA ALA A 311 -5.40 -4.65 -2.41
C ALA A 311 -6.92 -4.85 -2.53
N LEU A 312 -7.57 -4.14 -3.47
CA LEU A 312 -8.98 -4.33 -3.79
C LEU A 312 -9.25 -5.74 -4.34
N ARG A 313 -8.39 -6.24 -5.25
CA ARG A 313 -8.49 -7.61 -5.80
C ARG A 313 -8.35 -8.68 -4.74
N LEU A 314 -7.48 -8.47 -3.75
CA LEU A 314 -7.30 -9.40 -2.63
C LEU A 314 -8.47 -9.41 -1.64
N GLY A 315 -9.40 -8.44 -1.73
CA GLY A 315 -10.55 -8.35 -0.84
C GLY A 315 -10.17 -8.05 0.62
N VAL A 316 -8.98 -7.47 0.85
CA VAL A 316 -8.56 -7.08 2.20
C VAL A 316 -9.25 -5.79 2.62
N ARG A 317 -9.53 -5.64 3.92
CA ARG A 317 -10.15 -4.43 4.48
C ARG A 317 -9.12 -3.38 4.93
N GLN A 318 -7.89 -3.82 5.13
CA GLN A 318 -6.79 -2.96 5.54
C GLN A 318 -5.49 -3.47 4.93
N ALA A 319 -4.68 -2.57 4.40
CA ALA A 319 -3.33 -2.86 3.93
C ALA A 319 -2.40 -1.70 4.27
N SER A 320 -1.12 -2.00 4.50
CA SER A 320 -0.06 -0.98 4.51
C SER A 320 0.89 -1.29 3.37
N ILE A 321 1.18 -0.29 2.54
CA ILE A 321 1.95 -0.44 1.30
C ILE A 321 3.21 0.39 1.45
N ILE A 322 4.34 -0.31 1.64
CA ILE A 322 5.63 0.28 1.98
C ILE A 322 6.68 -0.39 1.11
N SER A 323 7.52 0.40 0.44
CA SER A 323 8.71 -0.13 -0.22
C SER A 323 9.82 -0.25 0.82
N ILE A 324 10.23 -1.49 1.12
CA ILE A 324 11.22 -1.78 2.15
C ILE A 324 12.41 -2.51 1.53
N ASN A 325 13.59 -1.91 1.68
CA ASN A 325 14.85 -2.59 1.54
C ASN A 325 15.19 -3.32 2.84
N TRP A 326 14.79 -4.60 2.91
CA TRP A 326 14.93 -5.44 4.11
C TRP A 326 16.37 -5.61 4.58
N ALA A 327 17.36 -5.37 3.72
CA ALA A 327 18.77 -5.45 4.07
C ALA A 327 19.25 -4.22 4.88
N GLN A 328 18.55 -3.09 4.79
CA GLN A 328 18.94 -1.80 5.38
C GLN A 328 18.09 -1.38 6.60
N LEU A 329 16.97 -2.07 6.82
CA LEU A 329 15.95 -1.72 7.81
C LEU A 329 16.45 -1.72 9.28
N ASP A 330 17.47 -2.53 9.60
CA ASP A 330 17.95 -2.73 10.98
C ASP A 330 18.46 -1.44 11.65
N THR A 331 18.94 -0.49 10.84
CA THR A 331 19.61 0.74 11.30
C THR A 331 18.67 1.67 12.08
N VAL A 332 17.38 1.68 11.74
CA VAL A 332 16.37 2.60 12.32
C VAL A 332 15.20 1.84 12.92
N PHE A 333 14.86 0.71 12.33
CA PHE A 333 13.72 -0.11 12.71
C PHE A 333 14.18 -1.46 13.27
N GLY A 334 15.28 -1.48 14.02
CA GLY A 334 15.90 -2.71 14.55
C GLY A 334 14.99 -3.59 15.40
N HIS A 335 13.89 -3.05 15.96
CA HIS A 335 12.89 -3.87 16.64
C HIS A 335 12.13 -4.82 15.69
N PHE A 336 12.05 -4.52 14.39
CA PHE A 336 11.45 -5.40 13.39
C PHE A 336 12.20 -6.72 13.22
N ARG A 337 13.49 -6.80 13.58
CA ARG A 337 14.24 -8.07 13.55
C ARG A 337 13.71 -9.10 14.55
N HIS A 338 13.02 -8.62 15.58
CA HIS A 338 12.46 -9.45 16.65
C HIS A 338 10.99 -9.80 16.44
N LEU A 339 10.33 -9.22 15.43
CA LEU A 339 8.94 -9.53 15.10
C LEU A 339 8.87 -10.79 14.25
N LEU A 340 8.03 -11.75 14.66
CA LEU A 340 7.84 -13.04 13.97
C LEU A 340 7.55 -12.89 12.47
N ARG A 341 6.84 -11.82 12.08
CA ARG A 341 6.44 -11.58 10.68
C ARG A 341 7.57 -11.07 9.78
N THR A 342 8.60 -10.45 10.35
CA THR A 342 9.68 -9.78 9.59
C THR A 342 11.06 -10.39 9.83
N ALA A 343 11.25 -11.13 10.93
CA ALA A 343 12.52 -11.75 11.29
C ALA A 343 13.14 -12.59 10.16
N ALA A 344 12.34 -13.47 9.54
CA ALA A 344 12.84 -14.35 8.46
C ALA A 344 13.26 -13.57 7.20
N VAL A 345 12.49 -12.54 6.83
CA VAL A 345 12.76 -11.71 5.64
C VAL A 345 14.02 -10.87 5.84
N ILE A 346 14.17 -10.28 7.03
CA ILE A 346 15.37 -9.49 7.41
C ILE A 346 16.60 -10.39 7.46
N SER A 347 16.51 -11.57 8.10
CA SER A 347 17.62 -12.51 8.18
C SER A 347 18.10 -12.95 6.80
N THR A 348 17.17 -13.29 5.90
CA THR A 348 17.49 -13.70 4.52
C THR A 348 18.15 -12.55 3.74
N ALA A 349 17.69 -11.31 3.93
CA ALA A 349 18.25 -10.15 3.25
C ALA A 349 19.66 -9.77 3.75
N ALA A 350 19.97 -10.08 5.01
CA ALA A 350 21.25 -9.77 5.63
C ALA A 350 22.42 -10.63 5.11
N GLU A 351 22.17 -11.81 4.55
CA GLU A 351 23.20 -12.75 4.07
C GLU A 351 24.01 -12.24 2.85
N SER A 352 23.54 -11.19 2.17
CA SER A 352 24.11 -10.72 0.90
C SER A 352 25.24 -9.68 1.02
N ASN A 353 25.36 -8.97 2.15
CA ASN A 353 26.43 -7.99 2.46
C ASN A 353 26.37 -7.55 3.94
N SER A 354 27.44 -6.97 4.50
CA SER A 354 27.37 -6.38 5.84
C SER A 354 26.50 -5.11 5.83
N ALA A 355 25.82 -4.79 6.94
CA ALA A 355 25.00 -3.57 7.05
C ALA A 355 25.84 -2.30 6.82
N GLN A 356 27.12 -2.35 7.22
CA GLN A 356 28.08 -1.27 7.06
C GLN A 356 28.43 -0.98 5.59
N ASP A 357 28.64 -2.02 4.77
CA ASP A 357 28.93 -1.85 3.34
C ASP A 357 27.74 -1.19 2.61
N ARG A 358 26.51 -1.52 3.02
CA ARG A 358 25.29 -0.92 2.48
C ARG A 358 25.14 0.55 2.87
N LEU A 359 25.35 0.89 4.15
CA LEU A 359 25.32 2.27 4.61
C LEU A 359 26.37 3.12 3.88
N ARG A 360 27.59 2.60 3.72
CA ARG A 360 28.64 3.25 2.94
C ARG A 360 28.20 3.51 1.49
N ALA A 361 27.62 2.52 0.81
CA ALA A 361 27.15 2.68 -0.56
C ALA A 361 26.07 3.78 -0.67
N ASN A 362 25.11 3.80 0.27
CA ASN A 362 24.08 4.83 0.34
C ASN A 362 24.67 6.23 0.53
N LEU A 363 25.62 6.40 1.46
CA LEU A 363 26.26 7.70 1.70
C LEU A 363 27.10 8.18 0.51
N VAL A 364 27.80 7.28 -0.18
CA VAL A 364 28.57 7.61 -1.39
C VAL A 364 27.67 8.14 -2.52
N ALA A 365 26.43 7.65 -2.62
CA ALA A 365 25.46 8.08 -3.61
C ALA A 365 24.86 9.47 -3.34
N LEU A 366 24.98 10.00 -2.11
CA LEU A 366 24.53 11.34 -1.74
C LEU A 366 25.56 12.42 -2.06
N ASP A 367 25.09 13.66 -2.22
CA ASP A 367 25.95 14.83 -2.34
C ASP A 367 26.74 15.06 -1.04
N GLU A 368 27.98 15.51 -1.16
CA GLU A 368 28.91 15.66 -0.03
C GLU A 368 28.34 16.53 1.10
N ALA A 369 27.62 17.59 0.76
CA ALA A 369 27.01 18.51 1.71
C ALA A 369 25.89 17.89 2.56
N GLU A 370 25.27 16.80 2.11
CA GLU A 370 24.08 16.22 2.73
C GLU A 370 24.41 15.03 3.62
N ARG A 371 25.51 14.33 3.34
CA ARG A 371 25.94 13.12 4.07
C ARG A 371 26.01 13.36 5.58
N GLY A 372 26.58 14.50 5.98
CA GLY A 372 26.71 14.84 7.40
C GLY A 372 25.36 15.05 8.10
N ALA A 373 24.38 15.63 7.39
CA ALA A 373 23.03 15.80 7.92
C ALA A 373 22.33 14.44 8.10
N VAL A 374 22.38 13.57 7.09
CA VAL A 374 21.80 12.22 7.14
C VAL A 374 22.39 11.41 8.29
N VAL A 375 23.72 11.36 8.42
CA VAL A 375 24.37 10.66 9.55
C VAL A 375 24.01 11.34 10.88
N GLY A 376 23.87 12.66 10.91
CA GLY A 376 23.41 13.40 12.09
C GLY A 376 22.02 12.98 12.56
N TYR A 377 21.07 12.76 11.64
CA TYR A 377 19.75 12.21 11.96
C TYR A 377 19.82 10.77 12.48
N MET A 378 20.65 9.92 11.87
CA MET A 378 20.88 8.55 12.36
C MET A 378 21.43 8.54 13.80
N LEU A 379 22.36 9.45 14.11
CA LEU A 379 22.88 9.63 15.47
C LEU A 379 21.80 10.11 16.44
N ALA A 380 20.91 10.99 15.99
CA ALA A 380 19.83 11.51 16.82
C ALA A 380 18.91 10.38 17.29
N GLU A 381 18.65 9.38 16.43
CA GLU A 381 17.83 8.22 16.77
C GLU A 381 18.48 7.32 17.82
N GLN A 382 19.79 7.08 17.70
CA GLN A 382 20.51 6.30 18.69
C GLN A 382 20.54 7.05 20.04
N LEU A 383 20.76 8.37 20.01
CA LEU A 383 20.77 9.20 21.22
C LEU A 383 19.40 9.22 21.90
N ALA A 384 18.35 9.42 21.13
CA ALA A 384 16.98 9.44 21.63
C ALA A 384 16.62 8.13 22.35
N THR A 385 17.04 6.99 21.78
CA THR A 385 16.74 5.70 22.38
C THR A 385 17.52 5.47 23.68
N VAL A 386 18.75 5.98 23.80
CA VAL A 386 19.51 5.95 25.07
C VAL A 386 18.85 6.85 26.12
N MET A 387 18.37 8.01 25.69
CA MET A 387 17.72 8.97 26.57
C MET A 387 16.29 8.59 26.94
N GLY A 388 15.69 7.60 26.28
CA GLY A 388 14.28 7.24 26.47
C GLY A 388 13.31 8.35 26.03
N VAL A 389 13.77 9.20 25.09
CA VAL A 389 13.00 10.32 24.53
C VAL A 389 12.78 10.09 23.04
N SER A 390 12.00 10.95 22.38
CA SER A 390 11.81 10.85 20.93
C SER A 390 12.98 11.49 20.16
N THR A 391 13.26 10.99 18.96
CA THR A 391 14.28 11.55 18.07
C THR A 391 14.05 13.03 17.75
N GLU A 392 12.82 13.52 17.62
CA GLU A 392 12.62 14.96 17.36
C GLU A 392 13.02 15.85 18.52
N SER A 393 12.99 15.34 19.77
CA SER A 393 13.44 16.11 20.94
C SER A 393 14.95 16.35 20.90
N ILE A 394 15.67 15.58 20.09
CA ILE A 394 17.08 15.73 19.83
C ILE A 394 17.27 16.72 18.69
N ASP A 395 17.52 17.97 19.04
CA ASP A 395 17.98 18.96 18.07
C ASP A 395 19.45 18.68 17.72
N ILE A 396 19.71 18.34 16.45
CA ILE A 396 21.06 18.00 15.98
C ILE A 396 22.03 19.19 16.04
N ASP A 397 21.52 20.42 16.17
CA ASP A 397 22.30 21.64 16.30
C ASP A 397 22.62 21.98 17.76
N VAL A 398 21.89 21.41 18.73
CA VAL A 398 22.11 21.62 20.16
C VAL A 398 23.23 20.71 20.68
N PRO A 399 24.15 21.21 21.52
CA PRO A 399 25.17 20.38 22.14
C PRO A 399 24.58 19.21 22.94
N VAL A 400 25.12 18.01 22.78
CA VAL A 400 24.58 16.78 23.40
C VAL A 400 24.53 16.82 24.93
N MET A 401 25.42 17.60 25.56
CA MET A 401 25.43 17.80 27.01
C MET A 401 24.26 18.67 27.48
N GLU A 402 23.83 19.65 26.68
CA GLU A 402 22.65 20.48 26.97
C GLU A 402 21.35 19.69 26.82
N LEU A 403 21.37 18.62 26.03
CA LEU A 403 20.27 17.66 25.94
C LEU A 403 20.18 16.74 27.17
N GLY A 404 21.16 16.78 28.09
CA GLY A 404 21.14 15.98 29.32
C GLY A 404 21.89 14.65 29.23
N LEU A 405 22.75 14.48 28.22
CA LEU A 405 23.64 13.32 28.12
C LEU A 405 24.62 13.29 29.32
N ASN A 406 24.61 12.20 30.08
CA ASN A 406 25.57 11.95 31.16
C ASN A 406 26.64 10.92 30.76
N SER A 407 27.68 10.74 31.58
CA SER A 407 28.82 9.86 31.24
C SER A 407 28.45 8.39 30.99
N LEU A 408 27.39 7.86 31.63
CA LEU A 408 26.94 6.49 31.40
C LEU A 408 26.16 6.39 30.08
N MET A 409 25.27 7.35 29.82
CA MET A 409 24.55 7.46 28.55
C MET A 409 25.50 7.68 27.38
N ALA A 410 26.60 8.41 27.56
CA ALA A 410 27.61 8.62 26.51
C ALA A 410 28.28 7.31 26.09
N VAL A 411 28.54 6.40 27.03
CA VAL A 411 29.09 5.07 26.75
C VAL A 411 28.07 4.20 26.03
N GLU A 412 26.81 4.21 26.49
CA GLU A 412 25.73 3.46 25.82
C GLU A 412 25.48 3.98 24.41
N PHE A 413 25.44 5.31 24.23
CA PHE A 413 25.28 5.96 22.94
C PHE A 413 26.41 5.62 21.96
N SER A 414 27.65 5.62 22.43
CA SER A 414 28.80 5.20 21.63
C SER A 414 28.71 3.72 21.22
N ALA A 415 28.34 2.83 22.15
CA ALA A 415 28.17 1.41 21.88
C ALA A 415 27.08 1.13 20.84
N ARG A 416 25.92 1.78 20.98
CA ARG A 416 24.79 1.63 20.04
C ARG A 416 25.08 2.23 18.68
N THR A 417 25.76 3.38 18.64
CA THR A 417 26.24 3.96 17.38
C THR A 417 27.22 3.02 16.67
N GLY A 418 28.13 2.39 17.43
CA GLY A 418 29.04 1.38 16.89
C GLY A 418 28.31 0.18 16.29
N GLU A 419 27.26 -0.31 16.94
CA GLU A 419 26.43 -1.42 16.42
C GLU A 419 25.62 -1.00 15.18
N ALA A 420 24.98 0.17 15.19
CA ALA A 420 24.07 0.61 14.14
C ALA A 420 24.78 1.17 12.90
N ILE A 421 25.86 1.95 13.09
CA ILE A 421 26.55 2.71 12.03
C ILE A 421 27.89 2.06 11.66
N GLY A 422 28.41 1.15 12.49
CA GLY A 422 29.68 0.44 12.24
C GLY A 422 30.93 1.28 12.54
N VAL A 423 30.79 2.47 13.14
CA VAL A 423 31.90 3.34 13.53
C VAL A 423 31.78 3.72 15.01
N SER A 424 32.87 3.57 15.75
CA SER A 424 32.90 3.92 17.18
C SER A 424 32.93 5.44 17.36
N LEU A 425 32.01 5.96 18.18
CA LEU A 425 32.01 7.36 18.59
C LEU A 425 33.02 7.53 19.71
N ASN A 426 34.09 8.30 19.49
CA ASN A 426 35.04 8.62 20.55
C ASN A 426 34.37 9.50 21.61
N THR A 427 34.12 8.93 22.79
CA THR A 427 33.42 9.60 23.90
C THR A 427 34.16 10.83 24.43
N LEU A 428 35.47 10.96 24.19
CA LEU A 428 36.26 12.15 24.55
C LEU A 428 35.99 13.35 23.63
N MET A 429 35.35 13.14 22.47
CA MET A 429 34.95 14.21 21.56
C MET A 429 33.59 14.83 21.92
N LEU A 430 32.81 14.21 22.81
CA LEU A 430 31.50 14.69 23.28
C LEU A 430 31.64 15.84 24.30
N GLY A 431 32.41 16.87 23.94
CA GLY A 431 32.64 18.06 24.76
C GLY A 431 31.45 19.03 24.77
N PRO A 432 31.54 20.13 25.54
CA PRO A 432 30.44 21.07 25.77
C PRO A 432 29.86 21.75 24.52
N SER A 433 30.59 21.77 23.41
CA SER A 433 30.19 22.43 22.14
C SER A 433 29.91 21.43 21.00
N TYR A 434 29.82 20.13 21.33
CA TYR A 434 29.69 19.05 20.37
C TYR A 434 28.21 18.71 20.14
N ASN A 435 27.73 18.93 18.92
CA ASN A 435 26.36 18.63 18.49
C ASN A 435 26.35 17.52 17.44
N LEU A 436 25.18 16.95 17.18
CA LEU A 436 25.06 15.80 16.28
C LEU A 436 25.30 16.15 14.81
N ARG A 437 25.09 17.40 14.39
CA ARG A 437 25.44 17.86 13.04
C ARG A 437 26.94 17.74 12.76
N LYS A 438 27.77 18.19 13.70
CA LYS A 438 29.24 18.08 13.58
C LYS A 438 29.70 16.62 13.67
N ALA A 439 29.10 15.85 14.58
CA ALA A 439 29.38 14.42 14.72
C ALA A 439 29.04 13.66 13.43
N GLY A 440 27.87 13.96 12.85
CA GLY A 440 27.39 13.39 11.59
C GLY A 440 28.34 13.67 10.43
N ALA A 441 28.81 14.90 10.28
CA ALA A 441 29.80 15.26 9.25
C ALA A 441 31.11 14.46 9.37
N ALA A 442 31.69 14.40 10.58
CA ALA A 442 32.95 13.68 10.81
C ALA A 442 32.82 12.16 10.61
N LEU A 443 31.70 11.57 11.06
CA LEU A 443 31.44 10.15 10.86
C LEU A 443 31.13 9.83 9.40
N ALA A 444 30.40 10.69 8.68
CA ALA A 444 30.14 10.51 7.25
C ALA A 444 31.43 10.41 6.45
N GLU A 445 32.42 11.29 6.72
CA GLU A 445 33.75 11.22 6.10
C GLU A 445 34.45 9.88 6.41
N THR A 446 34.37 9.43 7.66
CA THR A 446 34.99 8.17 8.12
C THR A 446 34.36 6.95 7.43
N ILE A 447 33.03 6.90 7.34
CA ILE A 447 32.27 5.81 6.69
C ILE A 447 32.59 5.77 5.19
N VAL A 448 32.63 6.93 4.52
CA VAL A 448 32.96 7.04 3.09
C VAL A 448 34.44 6.74 2.81
N ALA A 449 35.35 7.06 3.72
CA ALA A 449 36.78 6.72 3.60
C ALA A 449 37.05 5.22 3.81
N GLY A 450 36.17 4.51 4.50
CA GLY A 450 36.27 3.05 4.70
C GLY A 450 37.20 2.68 5.84
N ALA A 451 37.47 3.64 6.72
CA ALA A 451 38.22 3.43 7.93
C ALA A 451 37.29 2.76 8.96
N THR A 452 37.26 1.44 8.96
CA THR A 452 36.77 0.64 10.08
C THR A 452 37.90 0.41 11.06
N LYS A 453 37.85 1.07 12.23
CA LYS A 453 38.30 0.55 13.52
C LYS A 453 38.04 1.53 14.66
#